data_AF-A0A3D4F774-F1
#
_entry.id   AF-A0A3D4F774-F1
#
_cell.length_a   1.000
_cell.length_b   1.000
_cell.length_c   1.000
_cell.angle_alpha   90.00
_cell.angle_beta   90.00
_cell.angle_gamma   90.00
#
_symmetry.space_group_name_H-M   'P 1'
#
loop_
_entity.id
_entity.type
_entity.pdbx_description
1 polymer ?
#
loop_
_entity_poly.entity_id
_entity_poly.type
_entity_poly.pdbx_seq_one_letter_code
_entity_poly.pdbx_strand_id
1 'polypeptide(L)'
;MNDSLPSIIHAIEKIMRHEGLHEERIRSFLRDVGRIAEGELSLIREASIAPIHDLPEINAGEESNDECSERLKQLAVIKLNGGLGTGMGLNKAKSLVPVKNGLTFLDLIARQMGHLQKGQGTGPGFCLMNSFSTQKDTVDWLNRHVPSMAGGTVLSFLQGQVPKLDANTLMPAPY
;
A
#
# COMPACT_ATOMS: atom_id res chain seq x y z
N MET A 1 31.59 -10.54 15.14
CA MET A 1 30.80 -9.56 14.36
C MET A 1 31.10 -9.85 12.90
N ASN A 2 30.10 -9.86 12.02
CA ASN A 2 30.32 -10.11 10.60
C ASN A 2 31.08 -8.91 10.02
N ASP A 3 32.38 -9.04 9.74
CA ASP A 3 33.26 -7.92 9.32
C ASP A 3 32.80 -7.22 8.03
N SER A 4 31.84 -7.82 7.32
CA SER A 4 31.20 -7.30 6.11
C SER A 4 30.03 -6.33 6.35
N LEU A 5 29.44 -6.27 7.56
CA LEU A 5 28.22 -5.49 7.81
C LEU A 5 28.37 -3.99 7.52
N PRO A 6 29.48 -3.31 7.88
CA PRO A 6 29.69 -1.91 7.50
C PRO A 6 29.69 -1.69 5.99
N SER A 7 30.24 -2.63 5.21
CA SER A 7 30.25 -2.56 3.74
C SER A 7 28.86 -2.76 3.14
N ILE A 8 28.08 -3.71 3.68
CA ILE A 8 26.69 -3.97 3.29
C ILE A 8 25.83 -2.72 3.51
N ILE A 9 25.91 -2.13 4.72
CA ILE A 9 25.17 -0.92 5.08
C ILE A 9 25.51 0.21 4.10
N HIS A 10 26.79 0.45 3.85
CA HIS A 10 27.23 1.51 2.94
C HIS A 10 26.69 1.33 1.52
N ALA A 11 26.71 0.09 0.99
CA ALA A 11 26.19 -0.20 -0.34
C ALA A 11 24.68 0.04 -0.45
N ILE A 12 23.92 -0.37 0.57
CA ILE A 12 22.47 -0.17 0.66
C ILE A 12 22.14 1.33 0.73
N GLU A 13 22.79 2.07 1.63
CA GLU A 13 22.58 3.52 1.77
C GLU A 13 22.84 4.25 0.46
N LYS A 14 23.93 3.92 -0.23
CA LYS A 14 24.28 4.55 -1.51
C LYS A 14 23.15 4.40 -2.53
N ILE A 15 22.59 3.20 -2.68
CA ILE A 15 21.49 2.94 -3.61
C ILE A 15 20.23 3.70 -3.17
N MET A 16 19.86 3.59 -1.91
CA MET A 16 18.61 4.21 -1.42
C MET A 16 18.65 5.73 -1.49
N ARG A 17 19.81 6.36 -1.22
CA ARG A 17 20.02 7.81 -1.38
C ARG A 17 20.02 8.22 -2.84
N HIS A 18 20.62 7.43 -3.72
CA HIS A 18 20.59 7.68 -5.17
C HIS A 18 19.16 7.66 -5.72
N GLU A 19 18.34 6.73 -5.24
CA GLU A 19 16.91 6.62 -5.56
C GLU A 19 16.02 7.66 -4.84
N GLY A 20 16.61 8.56 -4.05
CA GLY A 20 15.90 9.66 -3.39
C GLY A 20 14.97 9.24 -2.25
N LEU A 21 15.22 8.09 -1.60
CA LEU A 21 14.39 7.63 -0.47
C LEU A 21 14.62 8.51 0.76
N HIS A 22 13.55 8.76 1.50
CA HIS A 22 13.60 9.51 2.76
C HIS A 22 14.50 8.82 3.81
N GLU A 23 15.21 9.61 4.61
CA GLU A 23 16.11 9.14 5.67
C GLU A 23 15.45 8.16 6.64
N GLU A 24 14.19 8.38 7.00
CA GLU A 24 13.44 7.48 7.89
C GLU A 24 13.27 6.08 7.28
N ARG A 25 13.06 6.00 5.96
CA ARG A 25 12.97 4.73 5.24
C ARG A 25 14.31 4.03 5.20
N ILE A 26 15.40 4.78 4.92
CA ILE A 26 16.77 4.26 4.93
C ILE A 26 17.10 3.69 6.31
N ARG A 27 16.89 4.49 7.36
CA ARG A 27 17.16 4.10 8.75
C ARG A 27 16.37 2.87 9.16
N SER A 28 15.09 2.78 8.78
CA SER A 28 14.28 1.60 9.10
C SER A 28 14.77 0.36 8.39
N PHE A 29 15.08 0.45 7.10
CA PHE A 29 15.55 -0.69 6.33
C PHE A 29 16.90 -1.20 6.82
N LEU A 30 17.84 -0.30 7.15
CA LEU A 30 19.14 -0.68 7.71
C LEU A 30 19.02 -1.39 9.07
N ARG A 31 18.08 -0.95 9.92
CA ARG A 31 17.80 -1.63 11.18
C ARG A 31 17.30 -3.05 10.94
N ASP A 32 16.41 -3.24 9.96
CA ASP A 32 15.91 -4.58 9.60
C ASP A 32 17.03 -5.46 9.04
N VAL A 33 17.95 -4.89 8.23
CA VAL A 33 19.15 -5.59 7.73
C VAL A 33 20.10 -5.97 8.85
N GLY A 34 20.31 -5.11 9.84
CA GLY A 34 21.11 -5.41 11.03
C GLY A 34 20.56 -6.63 11.79
N ARG A 35 19.25 -6.65 12.03
CA ARG A 35 18.56 -7.80 12.67
C ARG A 35 18.77 -9.09 11.90
N ILE A 36 18.58 -9.06 10.57
CA ILE A 36 18.81 -10.23 9.71
C ILE A 36 20.27 -10.69 9.77
N ALA A 37 21.23 -9.75 9.75
CA ALA A 37 22.66 -10.07 9.84
C ALA A 37 23.06 -10.70 11.19
N GLU A 38 22.30 -10.42 12.25
CA GLU A 38 22.44 -11.06 13.57
C GLU A 38 21.73 -12.43 13.65
N GLY A 39 21.09 -12.88 12.57
CA GLY A 39 20.37 -14.15 12.50
C GLY A 39 18.95 -14.08 13.04
N GLU A 40 18.39 -12.88 13.25
CA GLU A 40 16.99 -12.72 13.63
C GLU A 40 16.09 -13.21 12.49
N LEU A 41 15.23 -14.17 12.81
CA LEU A 41 14.19 -14.64 11.91
C LEU A 41 12.89 -13.93 12.27
N SER A 42 12.24 -13.26 11.32
CA SER A 42 10.92 -12.62 11.49
C SER A 42 9.77 -13.64 11.56
N LEU A 43 10.01 -14.80 12.19
CA LEU A 43 9.04 -15.88 12.35
C LEU A 43 8.29 -15.71 13.66
N ILE A 44 6.96 -15.65 13.55
CA ILE A 44 6.07 -15.79 14.71
C ILE A 44 5.81 -17.28 14.88
N ARG A 45 6.38 -17.88 15.93
CA ARG A 45 6.19 -19.31 16.22
C ARG A 45 4.81 -19.55 16.83
N GLU A 46 4.17 -20.66 16.51
CA GLU A 46 2.86 -21.02 17.08
C GLU A 46 2.88 -20.99 18.62
N ALA A 47 3.94 -21.52 19.24
CA ALA A 47 4.10 -21.51 20.69
C ALA A 47 4.27 -20.09 21.32
N SER A 48 4.47 -19.05 20.51
CA SER A 48 4.61 -17.65 20.98
C SER A 48 3.31 -16.86 20.93
N ILE A 49 2.23 -17.47 20.39
CA ILE A 49 0.92 -16.85 20.26
C ILE A 49 -0.14 -17.73 20.92
N ALA A 50 -1.29 -17.12 21.20
CA ALA A 50 -2.46 -17.82 21.67
C ALA A 50 -3.67 -17.38 20.84
N PRO A 51 -4.65 -18.26 20.61
CA PRO A 51 -5.88 -17.88 19.94
C PRO A 51 -6.64 -16.80 20.73
N ILE A 52 -7.20 -15.83 20.02
CA ILE A 52 -8.16 -14.88 20.59
C ILE A 52 -9.54 -15.49 20.41
N HIS A 53 -10.23 -15.78 21.51
CA HIS A 53 -11.54 -16.46 21.48
C HIS A 53 -12.72 -15.49 21.42
N ASP A 54 -12.58 -14.29 21.98
CA ASP A 54 -13.65 -13.31 22.07
C ASP A 54 -13.22 -12.00 21.38
N LEU A 55 -14.05 -11.53 20.47
CA LEU A 55 -13.88 -10.26 19.77
C LEU A 55 -15.17 -9.45 19.86
N PRO A 56 -15.10 -8.12 19.99
CA PRO A 56 -16.28 -7.28 19.92
C PRO A 56 -16.89 -7.35 18.52
N GLU A 57 -18.21 -7.48 18.44
CA GLU A 57 -18.96 -7.40 17.19
C GLU A 57 -19.20 -5.93 16.80
N ILE A 58 -18.95 -5.62 15.53
CA ILE A 58 -19.33 -4.32 14.97
C ILE A 58 -20.81 -4.41 14.59
N ASN A 59 -21.66 -3.79 15.40
CA ASN A 59 -23.05 -3.54 15.06
C ASN A 59 -23.18 -2.11 14.53
N ALA A 60 -24.01 -1.92 13.50
CA ALA A 60 -24.36 -0.57 13.04
C ALA A 60 -25.11 0.12 14.18
N GLY A 61 -24.46 1.06 14.85
CA GLY A 61 -25.10 1.89 15.87
C GLY A 61 -26.17 2.78 15.25
N GLU A 62 -27.11 3.23 16.07
CA GLU A 62 -28.07 4.25 15.70
C GLU A 62 -27.40 5.63 15.85
N GLU A 63 -26.56 6.01 14.88
CA GLU A 63 -26.07 7.39 14.77
C GLU A 63 -27.08 8.23 13.98
N SER A 64 -27.25 9.49 14.39
CA SER A 64 -28.04 10.44 13.59
C SER A 64 -27.33 10.75 12.26
N ASN A 65 -28.10 11.05 11.22
CA ASN A 65 -27.54 11.41 9.92
C ASN A 65 -26.58 12.63 9.99
N ASP A 66 -26.85 13.57 10.91
CA ASP A 66 -26.06 14.78 11.07
C ASP A 66 -24.68 14.49 11.68
N GLU A 67 -24.62 13.65 12.71
CA GLU A 67 -23.36 13.23 13.33
C GLU A 67 -22.50 12.40 12.37
N CYS A 68 -23.13 11.48 11.63
CA CYS A 68 -22.47 10.73 10.57
C CYS A 68 -21.88 11.65 9.49
N SER A 69 -22.62 12.70 9.10
CA SER A 69 -22.17 13.67 8.11
C SER A 69 -20.90 14.40 8.55
N GLU A 70 -20.86 14.90 9.79
CA GLU A 70 -19.67 15.59 10.32
C GLU A 70 -18.46 14.66 10.43
N ARG A 71 -18.64 13.40 10.85
CA ARG A 71 -17.54 12.42 10.90
C ARG A 71 -17.01 12.07 9.51
N LEU A 72 -17.88 11.94 8.50
CA LEU A 72 -17.48 11.64 7.13
C LEU A 72 -16.61 12.73 6.51
N LYS A 73 -16.79 14.00 6.93
CA LYS A 73 -15.93 15.13 6.50
C LYS A 73 -14.49 14.98 6.99
N GLN A 74 -14.28 14.29 8.11
CA GLN A 74 -12.96 14.06 8.71
C GLN A 74 -12.33 12.74 8.25
N LEU A 75 -13.09 11.90 7.52
CA LEU A 75 -12.64 10.58 7.10
C LEU A 75 -11.78 10.67 5.83
N ALA A 76 -10.64 9.97 5.86
CA ALA A 76 -9.84 9.66 4.68
C ALA A 76 -9.91 8.16 4.38
N VAL A 77 -10.21 7.81 3.13
CA VAL A 77 -10.22 6.42 2.63
C VAL A 77 -8.98 6.19 1.78
N ILE A 78 -8.16 5.23 2.21
CA ILE A 78 -6.97 4.80 1.46
C ILE A 78 -7.21 3.39 0.93
N LYS A 79 -7.02 3.18 -0.37
CA LYS A 79 -7.01 1.83 -0.97
C LYS A 79 -5.59 1.48 -1.40
N LEU A 80 -5.12 0.32 -0.93
CA LEU A 80 -3.83 -0.24 -1.31
C LEU A 80 -3.96 -0.86 -2.71
N ASN A 81 -3.17 -0.34 -3.65
CA ASN A 81 -3.23 -0.67 -5.06
C ASN A 81 -1.82 -0.88 -5.66
N GLY A 82 -0.82 -1.17 -4.83
CA GLY A 82 0.55 -1.43 -5.26
C GLY A 82 0.80 -2.85 -5.78
N GLY A 83 -0.13 -3.78 -5.53
CA GLY A 83 0.00 -5.19 -5.87
C GLY A 83 -0.29 -5.50 -7.33
N LEU A 84 0.58 -6.31 -7.94
CA LEU A 84 0.37 -6.88 -9.27
C LEU A 84 -0.47 -8.15 -9.20
N GLY A 85 -1.22 -8.42 -10.28
CA GLY A 85 -1.95 -9.68 -10.46
C GLY A 85 -1.07 -10.85 -10.96
N THR A 86 0.23 -10.87 -10.65
CA THR A 86 1.19 -11.82 -11.24
C THR A 86 0.83 -13.28 -10.97
N GLY A 87 0.38 -13.61 -9.75
CA GLY A 87 -0.10 -14.95 -9.41
C GLY A 87 -1.36 -15.40 -10.19
N MET A 88 -2.03 -14.47 -10.88
CA MET A 88 -3.17 -14.70 -11.75
C MET A 88 -2.81 -14.55 -13.24
N GLY A 89 -1.52 -14.46 -13.59
CA GLY A 89 -1.06 -14.25 -14.97
C GLY A 89 -1.23 -12.83 -15.51
N LEU A 90 -1.48 -11.84 -14.63
CA LEU A 90 -1.65 -10.44 -15.02
C LEU A 90 -0.39 -9.62 -14.71
N ASN A 91 0.12 -8.92 -15.73
CA ASN A 91 1.23 -7.98 -15.60
C ASN A 91 0.77 -6.53 -15.36
N LYS A 92 -0.35 -6.37 -14.63
CA LYS A 92 -0.97 -5.06 -14.34
C LYS A 92 -1.46 -5.00 -12.89
N ALA A 93 -1.88 -3.81 -12.47
CA ALA A 93 -2.52 -3.60 -11.18
C ALA A 93 -3.71 -4.56 -10.99
N LYS A 94 -3.75 -5.28 -9.86
CA LYS A 94 -4.80 -6.28 -9.59
C LYS A 94 -6.20 -5.65 -9.53
N SER A 95 -6.30 -4.36 -9.23
CA SER A 95 -7.57 -3.64 -9.21
C SER A 95 -8.23 -3.52 -10.59
N LEU A 96 -7.48 -3.73 -11.68
CA LEU A 96 -7.98 -3.67 -13.06
C LEU A 96 -8.52 -5.01 -13.56
N VAL A 97 -8.54 -6.04 -12.71
CA VAL A 97 -9.16 -7.32 -13.04
C VAL A 97 -10.67 -7.16 -13.10
N PRO A 98 -11.35 -7.60 -14.18
CA PRO A 98 -12.81 -7.62 -14.26
C PRO A 98 -13.40 -8.54 -13.18
N VAL A 99 -14.45 -8.08 -12.52
CA VAL A 99 -15.09 -8.76 -11.38
C VAL A 99 -16.54 -9.11 -11.70
N LYS A 100 -17.34 -8.11 -12.07
CA LYS A 100 -18.78 -8.30 -12.29
C LYS A 100 -19.29 -7.34 -13.35
N ASN A 101 -20.08 -7.86 -14.29
CA ASN A 101 -20.72 -7.07 -15.35
C ASN A 101 -19.73 -6.20 -16.15
N GLY A 102 -18.52 -6.72 -16.39
CA GLY A 102 -17.45 -5.99 -17.07
C GLY A 102 -16.77 -4.89 -16.23
N LEU A 103 -17.17 -4.70 -14.96
CA LEU A 103 -16.54 -3.74 -14.05
C LEU A 103 -15.36 -4.37 -13.33
N THR A 104 -14.29 -3.61 -13.21
CA THR A 104 -13.11 -3.95 -12.42
C THR A 104 -13.31 -3.59 -10.94
N PHE A 105 -12.39 -4.02 -10.07
CA PHE A 105 -12.40 -3.55 -8.67
C PHE A 105 -12.26 -2.03 -8.60
N LEU A 106 -11.42 -1.43 -9.46
CA LEU A 106 -11.22 0.02 -9.48
C LEU A 106 -12.50 0.76 -9.85
N ASP A 107 -13.28 0.24 -10.80
CA ASP A 107 -14.58 0.83 -11.17
C ASP A 107 -15.59 0.78 -10.03
N LEU A 108 -15.63 -0.34 -9.29
CA LEU A 108 -16.51 -0.50 -8.14
C LEU A 108 -16.13 0.45 -6.99
N ILE A 109 -14.83 0.56 -6.69
CA ILE A 109 -14.30 1.50 -5.69
C ILE A 109 -14.66 2.93 -6.08
N ALA A 110 -14.45 3.32 -7.33
CA ALA A 110 -14.81 4.64 -7.82
C ALA A 110 -16.31 4.95 -7.64
N ARG A 111 -17.18 3.99 -7.95
CA ARG A 111 -18.63 4.17 -7.75
C ARG A 111 -19.00 4.31 -6.28
N GLN A 112 -18.41 3.51 -5.40
CA GLN A 112 -18.64 3.59 -3.95
C GLN A 112 -18.21 4.96 -3.41
N MET A 113 -17.01 5.42 -3.77
CA MET A 113 -16.51 6.71 -3.32
C MET A 113 -17.33 7.87 -3.89
N GLY A 114 -17.74 7.79 -5.16
CA GLY A 114 -18.64 8.78 -5.76
C GLY A 114 -20.02 8.83 -5.10
N HIS A 115 -20.52 7.70 -4.60
CA HIS A 115 -21.77 7.67 -3.82
C HIS A 115 -21.60 8.37 -2.47
N LEU A 116 -20.53 8.06 -1.73
CA LEU A 116 -20.22 8.68 -0.44
C LEU A 116 -19.98 10.19 -0.56
N GLN A 117 -19.39 10.64 -1.67
CA GLN A 117 -19.12 12.06 -1.92
C GLN A 117 -20.36 12.86 -2.33
N LYS A 118 -21.36 12.24 -2.96
CA LYS A 118 -22.60 12.92 -3.36
C LYS A 118 -23.64 13.01 -2.24
N GLY A 119 -23.66 12.06 -1.31
CA GLY A 119 -24.75 11.94 -0.33
C GLY A 119 -24.79 13.01 0.78
N GLN A 120 -23.70 13.73 1.03
CA GLN A 120 -23.53 14.55 2.25
C GLN A 120 -22.89 15.93 2.03
N GLY A 121 -22.83 16.44 0.79
CA GLY A 121 -22.28 17.77 0.46
C GLY A 121 -20.76 17.92 0.56
N THR A 122 -20.09 17.08 1.36
CA THR A 122 -18.63 16.94 1.46
C THR A 122 -18.31 15.52 1.95
N GLY A 123 -18.15 14.55 1.06
CA GLY A 123 -17.78 13.19 1.47
C GLY A 123 -16.28 12.99 1.70
N PRO A 124 -15.87 11.79 2.10
CA PRO A 124 -14.52 11.51 2.56
C PRO A 124 -13.47 11.76 1.48
N GLY A 125 -12.28 12.17 1.92
CA GLY A 125 -11.09 12.20 1.07
C GLY A 125 -10.75 10.81 0.58
N PHE A 126 -10.31 10.68 -0.68
CA PHE A 126 -10.01 9.39 -1.29
C PHE A 126 -8.60 9.36 -1.87
N CYS A 127 -7.86 8.32 -1.54
CA CYS A 127 -6.49 8.13 -1.96
C CYS A 127 -6.17 6.69 -2.39
N LEU A 128 -5.37 6.57 -3.45
CA LEU A 128 -4.81 5.31 -3.93
C LEU A 128 -3.32 5.24 -3.56
N MET A 129 -2.93 4.20 -2.83
CA MET A 129 -1.52 3.87 -2.65
C MET A 129 -1.08 2.93 -3.78
N ASN A 130 -0.42 3.47 -4.79
CA ASN A 130 0.09 2.71 -5.93
C ASN A 130 1.55 2.30 -5.70
N SER A 131 2.07 1.42 -6.55
CA SER A 131 3.50 1.17 -6.69
C SER A 131 4.00 1.74 -8.01
N PHE A 132 5.33 1.75 -8.18
CA PHE A 132 5.95 2.09 -9.47
C PHE A 132 5.42 1.21 -10.62
N SER A 133 4.98 -0.03 -10.32
CA SER A 133 4.42 -0.95 -11.31
C SER A 133 2.92 -0.75 -11.59
N THR A 134 2.18 -0.02 -10.74
CA THR A 134 0.72 0.11 -10.88
C THR A 134 0.24 1.52 -11.13
N GLN A 135 1.06 2.55 -10.88
CA GLN A 135 0.68 3.96 -11.03
C GLN A 135 0.17 4.27 -12.44
N LYS A 136 0.96 3.94 -13.47
CA LYS A 136 0.64 4.28 -14.85
C LYS A 136 -0.68 3.65 -15.30
N ASP A 137 -0.82 2.34 -15.12
CA ASP A 137 -2.03 1.62 -15.50
C ASP A 137 -3.27 2.13 -14.77
N THR A 138 -3.13 2.48 -13.49
CA THR A 138 -4.22 3.02 -12.67
C THR A 138 -4.67 4.39 -13.17
N VAL A 139 -3.74 5.32 -13.41
CA VAL A 139 -4.03 6.66 -13.94
C VAL A 139 -4.65 6.56 -15.33
N ASP A 140 -4.06 5.75 -16.21
CA ASP A 140 -4.56 5.59 -17.57
C ASP A 140 -5.96 4.96 -17.58
N TRP A 141 -6.29 4.08 -16.62
CA TRP A 141 -7.63 3.52 -16.48
C TRP A 141 -8.64 4.56 -15.97
N LEU A 142 -8.32 5.27 -14.88
CA LEU A 142 -9.20 6.30 -14.31
C LEU A 142 -9.55 7.38 -15.34
N ASN A 143 -8.55 7.86 -16.09
CA ASN A 143 -8.76 8.86 -17.14
C ASN A 143 -9.70 8.38 -18.26
N ARG A 144 -9.69 7.08 -18.59
CA ARG A 144 -10.48 6.52 -19.69
C ARG A 144 -11.88 6.06 -19.27
N HIS A 145 -11.99 5.46 -18.10
CA HIS A 145 -13.19 4.71 -17.69
C HIS A 145 -13.97 5.38 -16.55
N VAL A 146 -13.32 6.28 -15.80
CA VAL A 146 -13.92 6.97 -14.65
C VAL A 146 -13.57 8.46 -14.69
N PRO A 147 -13.97 9.21 -15.75
CA PRO A 147 -13.56 10.60 -15.93
C PRO A 147 -14.06 11.53 -14.81
N SER A 148 -15.13 11.17 -14.08
CA SER A 148 -15.57 11.91 -12.88
C SER A 148 -14.54 11.90 -11.74
N MET A 149 -13.57 10.99 -11.80
CA MET A 149 -12.45 10.87 -10.87
C MET A 149 -11.10 11.24 -11.52
N ALA A 150 -11.11 11.58 -12.81
CA ALA A 150 -9.94 12.06 -13.52
C ALA A 150 -9.67 13.53 -13.18
N GLY A 151 -8.43 13.99 -13.33
CA GLY A 151 -8.07 15.40 -13.12
C GLY A 151 -7.71 15.81 -11.69
N GLY A 152 -7.33 14.85 -10.83
CA GLY A 152 -6.73 15.15 -9.52
C GLY A 152 -7.69 15.12 -8.33
N THR A 153 -8.94 14.69 -8.51
CA THR A 153 -9.87 14.42 -7.40
C THR A 153 -9.50 13.17 -6.60
N VAL A 154 -8.85 12.20 -7.24
CA VAL A 154 -8.24 11.05 -6.55
C VAL A 154 -6.79 11.38 -6.24
N LEU A 155 -6.49 11.53 -4.95
CA LEU A 155 -5.09 11.60 -4.52
C LEU A 155 -4.44 10.25 -4.78
N SER A 156 -3.18 10.24 -5.19
CA SER A 156 -2.40 9.02 -5.21
C SER A 156 -1.01 9.29 -4.69
N PHE A 157 -0.45 8.33 -3.95
CA PHE A 157 0.95 8.34 -3.58
C PHE A 157 1.58 7.00 -3.90
N LEU A 158 2.89 7.01 -4.14
CA LEU A 158 3.66 5.81 -4.36
C LEU A 158 4.06 5.21 -3.01
N GLN A 159 3.88 3.90 -2.86
CA GLN A 159 4.50 3.15 -1.78
C GLN A 159 6.03 3.23 -1.89
N GLY A 160 6.71 3.03 -0.75
CA GLY A 160 8.17 2.99 -0.73
C GLY A 160 8.73 1.80 -1.54
N GLN A 161 10.00 1.94 -1.94
CA GLN A 161 10.80 0.88 -2.54
C GLN A 161 12.03 0.62 -1.65
N VAL A 162 12.61 -0.58 -1.75
CA VAL A 162 13.87 -0.96 -1.10
C VAL A 162 14.64 -1.87 -2.05
N PRO A 163 15.98 -1.88 -2.02
CA PRO A 163 16.74 -2.80 -2.86
C PRO A 163 16.47 -4.25 -2.44
N LYS A 164 16.43 -5.15 -3.43
CA LYS A 164 16.52 -6.58 -3.15
C LYS A 164 17.93 -6.89 -2.68
N LEU A 165 18.07 -7.78 -1.71
CA LEU A 165 19.36 -8.22 -1.20
C LEU A 165 19.60 -9.67 -1.61
N ASP A 166 20.84 -10.00 -1.94
CA ASP A 166 21.27 -11.37 -2.10
C ASP A 166 21.15 -12.12 -0.77
N ALA A 167 20.56 -13.31 -0.80
CA ALA A 167 20.19 -14.03 0.42
C ALA A 167 21.41 -14.50 1.24
N ASN A 168 22.56 -14.70 0.60
CA ASN A 168 23.76 -15.21 1.26
C ASN A 168 24.64 -14.09 1.78
N THR A 169 24.73 -12.99 1.03
CA THR A 169 25.68 -11.90 1.28
C THR A 169 25.03 -10.66 1.88
N LEU A 170 23.70 -10.53 1.79
CA LEU A 170 22.93 -9.32 2.08
C LEU A 170 23.34 -8.09 1.25
N MET A 171 24.21 -8.26 0.26
CA MET A 171 24.57 -7.20 -0.66
C MET A 171 23.38 -6.90 -1.58
N PRO A 172 23.20 -5.63 -2.02
CA PRO A 172 22.20 -5.32 -3.02
C PRO A 172 22.34 -6.18 -4.27
N ALA A 173 21.27 -6.85 -4.67
CA ALA A 173 21.25 -7.67 -5.87
C ALA A 173 21.28 -6.80 -7.13
N PRO A 174 21.95 -7.24 -8.22
CA PRO A 174 21.89 -6.55 -9.50
C PRO A 174 20.47 -6.59 -10.08
N TYR A 175 20.11 -5.54 -10.83
CA TYR A 175 18.87 -5.44 -11.59
C TYR A 175 19.00 -6.07 -12.98
#